data_AF-A0A396QHS1-F1
#
_entry.id   AF-A0A396QHS1-F1
#
_cell.length_a   1.000
_cell.length_b   1.000
_cell.length_c   1.000
_cell.angle_alpha   90.00
_cell.angle_beta   90.00
_cell.angle_gamma   90.00
#
_symmetry.space_group_name_H-M   'P 1'
#
loop_
_entity.id
_entity.type
_entity.pdbx_description
1 polymer ?
#
loop_
_entity_poly.entity_id
_entity_poly.type
_entity_poly.pdbx_seq_one_letter_code
_entity_poly.pdbx_strand_id
1 'polypeptide(L)'
;MMTEQYIINFYSMHGELFNKDIVIALWKEAADCEYKRSKMYMNAVIENTDIICSEYEGCKGMMMGVRVTSIRNPVYCSNAVEYYDSMRRVILDVKQALRNPYTSISVIETNYFYFEDI
;
A
#
# COMPACT_ATOMS: atom_id res chain seq x y z
N MET A 1 17.21 -10.40 8.86
CA MET A 1 17.28 -10.80 7.43
C MET A 1 17.03 -9.57 6.58
N MET A 2 17.74 -9.39 5.46
CA MET A 2 17.42 -8.31 4.52
C MET A 2 16.07 -8.58 3.85
N THR A 3 15.24 -7.55 3.73
CA THR A 3 13.95 -7.61 3.05
C THR A 3 13.55 -6.24 2.52
N GLU A 4 12.37 -6.15 1.90
CA GLU A 4 11.85 -4.95 1.28
C GLU A 4 10.63 -4.42 2.06
N GLN A 5 10.65 -3.12 2.32
CA GLN A 5 9.50 -2.33 2.74
C GLN A 5 8.91 -1.64 1.52
N TYR A 6 7.60 -1.81 1.33
CA TYR A 6 6.79 -1.19 0.29
C TYR A 6 6.00 -0.05 0.91
N ILE A 7 6.20 1.16 0.39
CA ILE A 7 5.47 2.36 0.78
C ILE A 7 4.62 2.77 -0.41
N ILE A 8 3.31 2.61 -0.29
CA ILE A 8 2.33 2.93 -1.33
C ILE A 8 1.57 4.16 -0.89
N ASN A 9 1.43 5.16 -1.76
CA ASN A 9 0.59 6.32 -1.49
C ASN A 9 -0.53 6.39 -2.53
N PHE A 10 -1.77 6.41 -2.06
CA PHE A 10 -2.94 6.76 -2.86
C PHE A 10 -3.27 8.23 -2.60
N TYR A 11 -3.38 9.05 -3.64
CA TYR A 11 -3.60 10.48 -3.50
C TYR A 11 -5.05 10.84 -3.85
N SER A 12 -5.77 11.40 -2.88
CA SER A 12 -7.12 11.93 -3.03
C SER A 12 -7.02 13.41 -3.39
N MET A 13 -7.06 13.71 -4.69
CA MET A 13 -6.93 15.07 -5.22
C MET A 13 -8.24 15.52 -5.89
N HIS A 14 -8.42 16.84 -6.04
CA HIS A 14 -9.49 17.43 -6.87
C HIS A 14 -10.92 16.96 -6.57
N GLY A 15 -11.23 16.64 -5.31
CA GLY A 15 -12.56 16.21 -4.89
C GLY A 15 -12.85 14.72 -5.07
N GLU A 16 -11.84 13.89 -5.36
CA GLU A 16 -11.93 12.46 -5.09
C GLU A 16 -11.99 12.24 -3.57
N LEU A 17 -12.93 11.39 -3.13
CA LEU A 17 -13.36 11.26 -1.74
C LEU A 17 -13.17 9.82 -1.27
N PHE A 18 -11.96 9.28 -1.39
CA PHE A 18 -11.64 8.11 -0.57
C PHE A 18 -10.92 8.57 0.69
N ASN A 19 -11.26 7.91 1.79
CA ASN A 19 -10.60 8.10 3.06
C ASN A 19 -9.91 6.79 3.47
N LYS A 20 -9.19 6.84 4.58
CA LYS A 20 -8.51 5.68 5.16
C LYS A 20 -9.40 4.43 5.25
N ASP A 21 -10.64 4.59 5.70
CA ASP A 21 -11.53 3.46 6.00
C ASP A 21 -11.93 2.73 4.72
N ILE A 22 -12.17 3.48 3.63
CA ILE A 22 -12.40 2.91 2.30
C ILE A 22 -11.18 2.13 1.83
N VAL A 23 -9.97 2.69 1.95
CA VAL A 23 -8.74 2.00 1.54
C VAL A 23 -8.48 0.75 2.39
N ILE A 24 -8.76 0.78 3.70
CA ILE A 24 -8.67 -0.41 4.56
C ILE A 24 -9.60 -1.52 4.07
N ALA A 25 -10.85 -1.20 3.75
CA ALA A 25 -11.81 -2.20 3.29
C ALA A 25 -11.37 -2.83 1.95
N LEU A 26 -10.98 -1.98 0.99
CA LEU A 26 -10.53 -2.44 -0.32
C LEU A 26 -9.22 -3.23 -0.25
N TRP A 27 -8.28 -2.82 0.61
CA TRP A 27 -7.02 -3.54 0.79
C TRP A 27 -7.26 -4.95 1.37
N LYS A 28 -8.16 -5.08 2.35
CA LYS A 28 -8.53 -6.39 2.91
C LYS A 28 -9.12 -7.31 1.84
N GLU A 29 -10.06 -6.79 1.05
CA GLU A 29 -10.68 -7.56 -0.03
C GLU A 29 -9.65 -8.01 -1.09
N ALA A 30 -8.81 -7.09 -1.54
CA ALA A 30 -7.75 -7.38 -2.50
C ALA A 30 -6.72 -8.38 -1.95
N ALA A 31 -6.33 -8.25 -0.67
CA ALA A 31 -5.44 -9.18 0.00
C ALA A 31 -6.05 -10.58 0.14
N ASP A 32 -7.33 -10.70 0.48
CA ASP A 32 -8.03 -11.98 0.56
C ASP A 32 -8.13 -12.67 -0.81
N CYS A 33 -8.41 -11.90 -1.86
CA CYS A 33 -8.39 -12.38 -3.24
C CYS A 33 -7.01 -12.87 -3.65
N GLU A 34 -5.96 -12.10 -3.32
CA GLU A 34 -4.59 -12.52 -3.64
C GLU A 34 -4.17 -13.75 -2.85
N TYR A 35 -4.52 -13.84 -1.56
CA TYR A 35 -4.21 -15.02 -0.76
C TYR A 35 -4.83 -16.28 -1.35
N LYS A 36 -6.06 -16.21 -1.88
CA LYS A 36 -6.69 -17.35 -2.55
C LYS A 36 -5.90 -17.81 -3.79
N ARG A 37 -5.28 -16.88 -4.52
CA ARG A 37 -4.53 -17.11 -5.76
C ARG A 37 -3.09 -17.56 -5.51
N SER A 38 -2.34 -16.87 -4.65
CA SER A 38 -0.89 -17.06 -4.48
C SER A 38 -0.48 -17.61 -3.10
N LYS A 39 -1.43 -17.74 -2.16
CA LYS A 39 -1.16 -18.05 -0.74
C LYS A 39 -0.26 -17.03 -0.05
N MET A 40 -0.07 -15.86 -0.64
CA MET A 40 0.73 -14.78 -0.06
C MET A 40 -0.11 -13.94 0.89
N TYR A 41 0.42 -13.74 2.10
CA TYR A 41 -0.21 -12.90 3.09
C TYR A 41 0.25 -11.46 2.94
N MET A 42 -0.69 -10.55 2.62
CA MET A 42 -0.42 -9.14 2.34
C MET A 42 -0.82 -8.26 3.52
N ASN A 43 -0.01 -8.30 4.58
CA ASN A 43 -0.18 -7.41 5.72
C ASN A 43 0.26 -5.99 5.38
N ALA A 44 -0.43 -5.01 5.96
CA ALA A 44 -0.02 -3.62 5.84
C ALA A 44 -0.49 -2.77 7.02
N VAL A 45 0.23 -1.68 7.27
CA VAL A 45 -0.17 -0.57 8.14
C VAL A 45 -0.69 0.55 7.27
N ILE A 46 -1.81 1.17 7.63
CA ILE A 46 -2.46 2.20 6.83
C ILE A 46 -2.64 3.48 7.67
N GLU A 47 -2.17 4.60 7.12
CA GLU A 47 -2.23 5.93 7.75
C GLU A 47 -2.74 7.01 6.79
N ASN A 48 -3.31 8.09 7.34
CA ASN A 48 -3.61 9.30 6.58
C ASN A 48 -2.36 10.15 6.46
N THR A 49 -2.21 10.82 5.33
CA THR A 49 -1.15 11.79 5.07
C THR A 49 -1.74 13.07 4.54
N ASP A 50 -1.22 14.21 4.94
CA ASP A 50 -1.51 15.48 4.26
C ASP A 50 -0.64 15.59 3.01
N ILE A 51 -1.23 16.04 1.91
CA ILE A 51 -0.50 16.32 0.67
C ILE A 51 -0.30 17.82 0.58
N ILE A 52 0.96 18.22 0.51
CA ILE A 52 1.33 19.60 0.20
C ILE A 52 1.37 19.72 -1.32
N CYS A 53 0.49 20.54 -1.89
CA CYS A 53 0.54 20.95 -3.30
C CYS A 53 0.48 22.47 -3.37
N SER A 54 1.24 23.07 -4.29
CA SER A 54 1.26 24.51 -4.42
C SER A 54 -0.01 25.03 -5.10
N GLU A 55 -0.51 26.19 -4.64
CA GLU A 55 -1.62 26.87 -5.33
C GLU A 55 -1.23 27.28 -6.77
N TYR A 56 0.07 27.49 -7.01
CA TYR A 56 0.64 27.76 -8.34
C TYR A 56 0.45 26.59 -9.32
N GLU A 57 0.37 25.35 -8.82
CA GLU A 57 0.08 24.15 -9.61
C GLU A 57 -1.43 23.89 -9.77
N GLY A 58 -2.27 24.84 -9.34
CA GLY A 58 -3.72 24.77 -9.53
C GLY A 58 -4.45 23.84 -8.55
N CYS A 59 -3.75 23.37 -7.51
CA CYS A 59 -4.36 22.62 -6.42
C CYS A 59 -5.27 23.51 -5.58
N LYS A 60 -6.56 23.17 -5.51
CA LYS A 60 -7.58 23.87 -4.73
C LYS A 60 -8.22 22.91 -3.75
N GLY A 61 -8.26 23.28 -2.47
CA GLY A 61 -8.94 22.54 -1.41
C GLY A 61 -8.02 21.61 -0.61
N MET A 62 -8.63 20.86 0.31
CA MET A 62 -7.92 19.91 1.18
C MET A 62 -7.51 18.68 0.37
N MET A 63 -6.20 18.40 0.30
CA MET A 63 -5.66 17.22 -0.36
C MET A 63 -5.17 16.24 0.69
N MET A 64 -5.65 15.00 0.59
CA MET A 64 -5.31 13.94 1.52
C MET A 64 -4.75 12.75 0.75
N GLY A 65 -3.77 12.10 1.33
CA GLY A 65 -3.28 10.81 0.89
C GLY A 65 -3.62 9.74 1.91
N VAL A 66 -3.69 8.51 1.44
CA VAL A 66 -3.66 7.32 2.29
C VAL A 66 -2.38 6.57 1.96
N ARG A 67 -1.53 6.41 2.96
CA ARG A 67 -0.31 5.62 2.84
C ARG A 67 -0.53 4.22 3.37
N VAL A 68 -0.10 3.25 2.59
CA VAL A 68 -0.05 1.84 2.96
C VAL A 68 1.41 1.43 3.03
N THR A 69 1.82 0.89 4.16
CA THR A 69 3.18 0.40 4.41
C THR A 69 3.13 -1.09 4.66
N SER A 70 3.80 -1.88 3.83
CA SER A 70 3.91 -3.33 3.97
C SER A 70 5.39 -3.72 3.98
N ILE A 71 5.74 -4.76 4.74
CA ILE A 71 7.10 -5.31 4.78
C ILE A 71 6.96 -6.79 4.47
N ARG A 72 7.70 -7.27 3.46
CA ARG A 72 7.73 -8.71 3.19
C ARG A 72 8.29 -9.42 4.42
N ASN A 73 7.59 -10.44 4.89
CA ASN A 73 8.16 -11.33 5.90
C ASN A 73 8.97 -12.42 5.19
N PRO A 74 10.32 -12.40 5.28
CA PRO A 74 11.16 -13.36 4.59
C PRO A 74 11.06 -14.79 5.14
N VAL A 75 10.50 -14.97 6.35
CA VAL A 75 10.22 -16.28 6.94
C VAL A 75 9.02 -16.95 6.25
N TYR A 76 7.97 -16.18 5.95
CA TYR A 76 6.78 -16.69 5.25
C TYR A 76 6.93 -16.72 3.73
N CYS A 77 7.73 -15.80 3.16
CA CYS A 77 7.99 -15.74 1.73
C CYS A 77 9.46 -15.39 1.46
N SER A 78 10.23 -16.39 1.06
CA SER A 78 11.64 -16.22 0.69
C SER A 78 11.82 -15.54 -0.67
N ASN A 79 10.87 -15.68 -1.61
CA ASN A 79 10.96 -15.14 -2.95
C ASN A 79 10.44 -13.69 -3.05
N ALA A 80 11.36 -12.74 -3.11
CA ALA A 80 11.04 -11.31 -3.23
C ALA A 80 10.28 -10.96 -4.52
N VAL A 81 10.57 -11.65 -5.63
CA VAL A 81 9.92 -11.37 -6.94
C VAL A 81 8.46 -11.77 -6.89
N GLU A 82 8.16 -12.96 -6.37
CA GLU A 82 6.77 -13.43 -6.22
C GLU A 82 5.97 -12.54 -5.27
N TYR A 83 6.59 -12.08 -4.18
CA TYR A 83 5.94 -11.16 -3.24
C TYR A 83 5.63 -9.83 -3.91
N TYR A 84 6.60 -9.27 -4.64
CA TYR A 84 6.41 -8.01 -5.35
C TYR A 84 5.31 -8.12 -6.42
N ASP A 85 5.27 -9.21 -7.18
CA ASP A 85 4.22 -9.45 -8.17
C ASP A 85 2.84 -9.52 -7.51
N SER A 86 2.76 -10.15 -6.35
CA SER A 86 1.50 -10.21 -5.60
C SER A 86 1.10 -8.85 -5.02
N MET A 87 2.07 -8.10 -4.49
CA MET A 87 1.87 -6.74 -3.98
C MET A 87 1.36 -5.82 -5.10
N ARG A 88 1.97 -5.91 -6.30
CA ARG A 88 1.54 -5.14 -7.47
C ARG A 88 0.08 -5.43 -7.82
N ARG A 89 -0.37 -6.69 -7.75
CA ARG A 89 -1.76 -7.05 -8.04
C ARG A 89 -2.72 -6.47 -7.00
N VAL A 90 -2.42 -6.57 -5.71
CA VAL A 90 -3.22 -5.94 -4.65
C VAL A 90 -3.32 -4.42 -4.85
N ILE A 91 -2.21 -3.74 -5.15
CA ILE A 91 -2.20 -2.30 -5.41
C ILE A 91 -3.07 -1.95 -6.61
N LEU A 92 -3.00 -2.72 -7.70
CA LEU A 92 -3.79 -2.50 -8.91
C LEU A 92 -5.28 -2.71 -8.65
N ASP A 93 -5.66 -3.75 -7.90
CA ASP A 93 -7.05 -4.03 -7.54
C ASP A 93 -7.64 -2.88 -6.70
N VAL A 94 -6.91 -2.41 -5.68
CA VAL A 94 -7.31 -1.27 -4.85
C VAL A 94 -7.39 0.01 -5.69
N LYS A 95 -6.36 0.29 -6.51
CA LYS A 95 -6.33 1.46 -7.40
C LYS A 95 -7.53 1.47 -8.34
N GLN A 96 -7.87 0.34 -8.94
CA GLN A 96 -9.03 0.22 -9.83
C GLN A 96 -10.35 0.48 -9.08
N ALA A 97 -10.52 -0.09 -7.89
CA ALA A 97 -11.70 0.11 -7.06
C ALA A 97 -11.88 1.57 -6.60
N LEU A 98 -10.76 2.29 -6.40
CA LEU A 98 -10.73 3.72 -6.10
C LEU A 98 -10.93 4.63 -7.32
N ARG A 99 -11.25 4.07 -8.50
CA ARG A 99 -11.40 4.80 -9.78
C ARG A 99 -10.09 5.38 -10.35
N ASN A 100 -8.99 4.66 -10.14
CA ASN A 100 -7.66 4.96 -10.66
C ASN A 100 -7.05 6.30 -10.20
N PRO A 101 -6.97 6.57 -8.89
CA PRO A 101 -6.31 7.76 -8.40
C PRO A 101 -4.81 7.74 -8.72
N TYR A 102 -4.17 8.90 -8.61
CA TYR A 102 -2.71 8.95 -8.59
C TYR A 102 -2.20 8.03 -7.48
N THR A 103 -1.26 7.16 -7.83
CA THR A 103 -0.71 6.16 -6.92
C THR A 103 0.79 6.05 -7.15
N SER A 104 1.56 6.09 -6.07
CA SER A 104 3.01 5.86 -6.10
C SER A 104 3.38 4.65 -5.25
N ILE A 105 4.50 4.02 -5.59
CA ILE A 105 5.14 3.00 -4.78
C ILE A 105 6.63 3.31 -4.65
N SER A 106 7.16 3.21 -3.43
CA SER A 106 8.59 3.22 -3.15
C SER A 106 8.95 1.91 -2.46
N VAL A 107 10.09 1.34 -2.84
CA VAL A 107 10.59 0.08 -2.28
C VAL A 107 11.94 0.34 -1.64
N ILE A 108 12.08 0.00 -0.37
CA ILE A 108 13.27 0.29 0.42
C ILE A 108 13.79 -1.02 1.01
N GLU A 109 15.08 -1.28 0.86
CA GLU A 109 15.74 -2.42 1.51
C GLU A 109 15.89 -2.13 3.02
N THR A 110 15.51 -3.09 3.86
CA THR A 110 15.50 -2.93 5.31
C THR A 110 15.90 -4.21 6.03
N ASN A 111 16.32 -4.07 7.28
CA ASN A 111 16.58 -5.20 8.16
C ASN A 111 15.28 -5.65 8.82
N TYR A 112 14.93 -6.92 8.62
CA TYR A 112 13.83 -7.58 9.32
C TYR A 112 14.35 -8.39 10.50
N PHE A 113 13.83 -8.08 11.68
CA PHE A 113 14.01 -8.87 12.90
C PHE A 113 12.64 -9.31 13.37
N TYR A 114 12.50 -10.60 13.64
CA TYR A 114 11.34 -11.16 14.30
C TYR A 114 11.78 -11.55 15.71
N PHE A 115 11.07 -11.03 16.72
CA PHE A 115 11.28 -11.42 18.10
C PHE A 115 10.35 -12.60 18.38
N GLU A 116 10.91 -13.80 18.49
CA GLU A 116 10.23 -14.93 19.14
C GLU A 116 10.25 -14.67 20.66
N ASP A 117 9.20 -15.07 21.38
CA ASP A 117 8.98 -14.73 22.79
C ASP A 117 10.20 -15.01 23.70
N ILE A 118 10.30 -14.21 24.77
CA ILE A 118 11.20 -14.36 25.93
C ILE A 118 10.82 -15.60 26.74
#